data_AF-G6C4E1-F1
#
_entry.id   AF-G6C4E1-F1
#
_cell.length_a   1.000
_cell.length_b   1.000
_cell.length_c   1.000
_cell.angle_alpha   90.00
_cell.angle_beta   90.00
_cell.angle_gamma   90.00
#
_symmetry.space_group_name_H-M   'P 1'
#
loop_
_entity.id
_entity.type
_entity.pdbx_description
1 polymer ?
#
loop_
_entity_poly.entity_id
_entity_poly.type
_entity_poly.pdbx_seq_one_letter_code
_entity_poly.pdbx_strand_id
1 'polypeptide(L)'
;MFESLNPRSAEIINQSSALYNLKWKGNIEFLLYGHGNNHSGWYYILKNNEQISPTYHYSEINDIFLKKLQKIIDDIESGKYNNKKNSQ
;
A
#
# COMPACT_ATOMS: atom_id res chain seq x y z
N MET A 1 -0.75 -12.60 -7.96
CA MET A 1 0.33 -11.58 -7.71
C MET A 1 0.24 -10.94 -6.31
N PHE A 2 -0.95 -10.65 -5.78
CA PHE A 2 -1.14 -10.21 -4.38
C PHE A 2 -1.61 -11.34 -3.44
N GLU A 3 -1.62 -12.59 -3.92
CA GLU A 3 -2.09 -13.78 -3.18
C GLU A 3 -1.22 -14.16 -1.98
N SER A 4 -0.01 -13.60 -1.86
CA SER A 4 0.85 -13.78 -0.68
C SER A 4 0.63 -12.72 0.40
N LEU A 5 -0.13 -11.66 0.14
CA LEU A 5 -0.71 -10.86 1.22
C LEU A 5 -1.75 -11.72 1.91
N ASN A 6 -1.80 -11.65 3.25
CA ASN A 6 -2.67 -12.50 4.05
C ASN A 6 -4.10 -12.45 3.49
N PRO A 7 -4.62 -13.52 2.86
CA PRO A 7 -5.85 -13.48 2.06
C PRO A 7 -7.11 -13.21 2.90
N ARG A 8 -6.97 -13.07 4.22
CA ARG A 8 -8.05 -12.79 5.16
C ARG A 8 -8.39 -11.31 5.34
N SER A 9 -7.61 -10.38 4.77
CA SER A 9 -7.76 -8.96 5.09
C SER A 9 -7.61 -7.97 3.93
N ALA A 10 -6.98 -8.35 2.82
CA ALA A 10 -6.78 -7.49 1.65
C ALA A 10 -7.73 -7.85 0.52
N GLU A 11 -8.49 -6.88 0.02
CA GLU A 11 -9.33 -7.01 -1.16
C GLU A 11 -8.82 -6.10 -2.27
N ILE A 12 -8.65 -6.64 -3.47
CA ILE A 12 -8.33 -5.84 -4.65
C ILE A 12 -9.63 -5.23 -5.14
N ILE A 13 -9.80 -3.91 -4.98
CA ILE A 13 -11.01 -3.20 -5.40
C ILE A 13 -10.96 -2.87 -6.89
N ASN A 14 -9.79 -2.43 -7.34
CA ASN A 14 -9.61 -2.05 -8.73
C ASN A 14 -8.20 -2.42 -9.19
N GLN A 15 -8.12 -3.03 -10.36
CA GLN A 15 -6.89 -3.39 -11.02
C GLN A 15 -6.98 -2.88 -12.46
N SER A 16 -6.26 -1.81 -12.75
CA SER A 16 -6.00 -1.33 -14.11
C SER A 16 -4.52 -1.44 -14.43
N SER A 17 -4.15 -1.28 -15.71
CA SER A 17 -2.76 -1.39 -16.17
C SER A 17 -1.79 -0.43 -15.48
N ALA A 18 -2.28 0.60 -14.78
CA ALA A 18 -1.47 1.60 -14.10
C ALA A 18 -1.92 1.87 -12.65
N LEU A 19 -2.96 1.21 -12.15
CA LEU A 19 -3.50 1.46 -10.81
C LEU A 19 -3.97 0.17 -10.14
N TYR A 20 -3.43 -0.10 -8.95
CA TYR A 20 -3.91 -1.13 -8.05
C TYR A 20 -4.46 -0.45 -6.79
N ASN A 21 -5.74 -0.65 -6.51
CA ASN A 21 -6.35 -0.24 -5.26
C ASN A 21 -6.56 -1.49 -4.39
N LEU A 22 -5.83 -1.58 -3.28
CA LEU A 22 -5.97 -2.63 -2.28
C LEU A 22 -6.66 -2.06 -1.06
N LYS A 23 -7.86 -2.54 -0.73
CA LYS A 23 -8.53 -2.19 0.51
C LYS A 23 -8.27 -3.23 1.57
N TRP A 24 -7.88 -2.76 2.74
CA TRP A 24 -7.73 -3.55 3.94
C TRP A 24 -8.89 -3.32 4.90
N LYS A 25 -9.08 -4.27 5.82
CA LYS A 25 -9.98 -4.06 6.97
C LYS A 25 -9.59 -2.81 7.75
N GLY A 26 -10.60 -2.13 8.31
CA GLY A 26 -10.40 -0.88 9.06
C GLY A 26 -10.33 0.39 8.18
N ASN A 27 -10.91 0.35 6.97
CA ASN A 27 -10.95 1.46 6.00
C ASN A 27 -9.56 1.97 5.58
N ILE A 28 -8.57 1.08 5.54
CA ILE A 28 -7.23 1.40 5.06
C ILE A 28 -7.20 1.03 3.57
N GLU A 29 -6.76 1.93 2.71
CA GLU A 29 -6.65 1.68 1.28
C GLU A 29 -5.24 2.00 0.80
N PHE A 30 -4.65 1.11 0.02
CA PHE A 30 -3.36 1.28 -0.62
C PHE A 30 -3.60 1.56 -2.09
N LEU A 31 -3.22 2.74 -2.53
CA LEU A 31 -3.26 3.12 -3.93
C LEU A 31 -1.85 3.02 -4.50
N LEU A 32 -1.63 2.01 -5.33
CA LEU A 32 -0.39 1.80 -6.05
C LEU A 32 -0.59 2.24 -7.49
N TYR A 33 0.23 3.19 -7.92
CA TYR A 33 0.26 3.67 -9.29
C TYR A 33 1.50 3.10 -9.96
N GLY A 34 1.29 2.23 -10.94
CA GLY A 34 2.34 1.66 -11.77
C GLY A 34 2.62 2.53 -12.99
N HIS A 35 3.89 2.65 -13.36
CA HIS A 35 4.24 3.08 -14.72
C HIS A 35 3.97 1.90 -15.68
N GLY A 36 3.55 2.17 -16.92
CA GLY A 36 2.93 1.21 -17.87
C GLY A 36 3.68 -0.09 -18.20
N ASN A 37 4.85 -0.31 -17.59
CA ASN A 37 5.65 -1.53 -17.66
C ASN A 37 5.58 -2.37 -16.36
N ASN A 38 4.69 -2.06 -15.40
CA ASN A 38 4.41 -2.81 -14.16
C ASN A 38 5.57 -3.05 -13.17
N HIS A 39 6.77 -2.51 -13.43
CA HIS A 39 7.91 -2.72 -12.53
C HIS A 39 8.01 -1.61 -11.48
N SER A 40 8.09 -0.35 -11.87
CA SER A 40 8.24 0.77 -10.93
C SER A 40 7.00 1.64 -10.84
N GLY A 41 6.87 2.30 -9.70
CA GLY A 41 5.74 3.16 -9.43
C GLY A 41 5.83 3.82 -8.07
N TRP A 42 4.70 4.35 -7.65
CA TRP A 42 4.55 5.08 -6.42
C TRP A 42 3.25 4.66 -5.73
N TYR A 43 3.24 4.66 -4.41
CA TYR A 43 2.08 4.28 -3.63
C TYR A 43 1.92 5.14 -2.40
N TYR A 44 0.69 5.29 -1.96
CA TYR A 44 0.36 5.92 -0.69
C TYR A 44 -0.83 5.22 -0.04
N ILE A 45 -1.08 5.59 1.21
CA ILE A 45 -2.02 4.93 2.10
C ILE A 45 -3.07 5.93 2.51
N LEU A 46 -4.31 5.55 2.28
CA LEU A 46 -5.49 6.22 2.76
C LEU A 46 -6.02 5.48 3.98
N LYS A 47 -6.55 6.22 4.95
CA LYS A 47 -7.37 5.69 6.04
C LYS A 47 -8.61 6.55 6.15
N ASN A 48 -9.80 5.94 6.08
CA ASN A 48 -11.06 6.68 5.98
C ASN A 48 -11.06 7.73 4.85
N ASN A 49 -10.49 7.39 3.69
CA ASN A 49 -10.33 8.26 2.52
C ASN A 49 -9.38 9.46 2.71
N GLU A 50 -8.70 9.59 3.85
CA GLU A 50 -7.68 10.60 4.09
C GLU A 50 -6.28 10.02 3.91
N GLN A 51 -5.40 10.73 3.22
CA GLN A 51 -4.02 10.30 3.05
C GLN A 51 -3.25 10.45 4.38
N ILE A 52 -2.88 9.31 4.95
CA ILE A 52 -2.12 9.25 6.21
C ILE A 52 -0.62 9.03 6.01
N SER A 53 -0.20 8.61 4.82
CA SER A 53 1.20 8.37 4.50
C SER A 53 1.77 9.38 3.52
N PRO A 54 3.11 9.59 3.49
CA PRO A 54 3.74 10.17 2.32
C PRO A 54 3.59 9.25 1.11
N THR A 55 3.93 9.78 -0.06
CA THR A 55 4.04 8.99 -1.28
C THR A 55 5.38 8.25 -1.29
N TYR A 56 5.31 6.93 -1.32
CA TYR A 56 6.47 6.05 -1.37
C TYR A 56 6.74 5.60 -2.81
N HIS A 57 7.99 5.37 -3.16
CA HIS A 57 8.37 4.80 -4.45
C HIS A 57 8.64 3.29 -4.30
N TYR A 58 8.22 2.49 -5.28
CA TYR A 58 8.55 1.08 -5.40
C TYR A 58 9.17 0.81 -6.77
N SER A 59 10.17 -0.07 -6.79
CA SER A 59 10.90 -0.43 -8.01
C SER A 59 10.40 -1.73 -8.64
N GLU A 60 9.75 -2.57 -7.83
CA GLU A 60 9.14 -3.85 -8.20
C GLU A 60 8.14 -4.30 -7.13
N ILE A 61 7.12 -5.05 -7.53
CA ILE A 61 6.18 -5.72 -6.62
C ILE A 61 6.72 -7.12 -6.36
N ASN A 62 7.45 -7.30 -5.26
CA ASN A 62 8.00 -8.57 -4.81
C ASN A 62 7.60 -8.89 -3.37
N ASP A 63 7.98 -10.06 -2.84
CA ASP A 63 7.64 -10.45 -1.47
C ASP A 63 8.18 -9.46 -0.41
N ILE A 64 9.30 -8.79 -0.70
CA ILE A 64 9.86 -7.75 0.20
C ILE A 64 8.92 -6.56 0.26
N PHE A 65 8.39 -6.12 -0.89
CA PHE A 65 7.40 -5.06 -0.97
C PHE A 65 6.11 -5.44 -0.24
N LEU A 66 5.60 -6.66 -0.43
CA LEU A 66 4.40 -7.13 0.26
C LEU A 66 4.60 -7.22 1.78
N LYS A 67 5.77 -7.67 2.24
CA LYS A 67 6.13 -7.64 3.67
C LYS A 67 6.20 -6.23 4.24
N LYS A 68 6.68 -5.24 3.46
CA LYS A 68 6.66 -3.83 3.87
C LYS A 68 5.24 -3.30 4.00
N LEU A 69 4.36 -3.61 3.03
CA LEU A 69 2.94 -3.24 3.11
C LEU A 69 2.29 -3.82 4.37
N GLN A 70 2.47 -5.11 4.63
CA GLN A 70 1.93 -5.77 5.82
C GLN A 70 2.45 -5.11 7.10
N LYS A 71 3.75 -4.82 7.19
CA LYS A 71 4.31 -4.13 8.36
C LYS A 71 3.66 -2.77 8.60
N ILE A 72 3.41 -2.00 7.53
CA ILE A 72 2.75 -0.70 7.65
C ILE A 72 1.32 -0.86 8.17
N ILE A 73 0.60 -1.88 7.70
CA ILE A 73 -0.74 -2.20 8.19
C ILE A 73 -0.69 -2.53 9.69
N ASP A 74 0.22 -3.40 10.10
CA ASP A 74 0.39 -3.78 11.50
C ASP A 74 0.75 -2.57 12.38
N ASP A 75 1.58 -1.65 11.87
CA ASP A 75 1.90 -0.38 12.53
C ASP A 75 0.66 0.54 12.64
N ILE A 76 -0.18 0.62 11.60
CA ILE A 76 -1.41 1.44 11.61
C ILE A 76 -2.45 0.86 12.58
N GLU A 77 -2.65 -0.46 12.57
CA GLU A 77 -3.58 -1.16 13.45
C GLU A 77 -3.13 -1.10 14.91
N SER A 78 -1.81 -1.20 15.16
CA SER A 78 -1.25 -1.06 16.51
C SER A 78 -1.15 0.39 17.00
N GLY A 79 -1.53 1.38 16.17
CA GLY A 79 -1.42 2.81 16.49
C GLY A 79 0.03 3.33 16.56
N LYS A 80 1.00 2.53 16.11
CA LYS A 80 2.44 2.86 16.09
C LYS A 80 2.88 3.52 14.79
N TYR A 81 2.00 3.60 13.80
CA TYR A 81 2.29 4.25 12.53
C TYR A 81 2.50 5.75 12.74
N ASN A 82 3.76 6.12 12.94
CA ASN A 82 4.18 7.49 13.14
C ASN A 82 4.77 7.99 11.83
N ASN A 83 3.97 8.71 11.05
CA ASN A 83 4.35 9.32 9.79
C ASN A 83 5.24 10.54 10.03
N LYS A 84 6.42 10.36 10.66
CA LYS A 84 7.43 11.42 10.70
C LYS A 84 7.68 11.84 9.25
N LYS A 85 7.12 12.99 8.87
CA LYS A 85 7.47 13.73 7.66
C LYS A 85 8.95 14.01 7.78
N ASN A 86 9.77 13.14 7.21
CA ASN A 86 11.11 13.52 6.84
C ASN A 86 10.94 14.36 5.56
N SER A 87 10.48 15.60 5.74
CA SER A 87 10.75 16.67 4.80
C SER A 87 12.27 16.83 4.82
N GLN A 88 12.94 16.42 3.76
CA GLN A 88 14.35 16.71 3.54
C GLN A 88 14.46 17.79 2.47
#